data_AF-A0A9W8R807-F1
#
_entry.id   AF-A0A9W8R807-F1
#
_cell.length_a   1.000
_cell.length_b   1.000
_cell.length_c   1.000
_cell.angle_alpha   90.00
_cell.angle_beta   90.00
_cell.angle_gamma   90.00
#
_symmetry.space_group_name_H-M   'P 1'
#
loop_
_entity.id
_entity.type
_entity.pdbx_description
1 polymer ?
#
loop_
_entity_poly.entity_id
_entity_poly.type
_entity_poly.pdbx_seq_one_letter_code
_entity_poly.pdbx_strand_id
1 'polypeptide(L)'
;MDKAPEKLVSHFDQLLELICQVLTADGQSRLADDLLAVVLSLLNLVITAPTFQKSHIKPEELKIVETTLDRLSQEDRAQVSPTARNLALLLKYRDDVEELDEPTSAPSARQIEDRRTYSLAMNYITGGSDNPPPVVSEGLNLLSGLILADSPILDIPAVSVLLSNLLENNEDYINLRVIKVYTQLANKHPKSAVQELLDHYLDAQEKASTDVRLRFGEALLQVIQRLGETFAGDVAQQVCETLLSIAGRRGYRPKTMAKQTRDEKKKMMKKKKDEDEDDDMDVDEDLTEEERANNDILAQILQGWESKRGSEDVRVRTSALSIFGAALETNIGGIGPTLVSASVDLCVNILAMERELETAILRRAAILNVLSFVRALDAAKVSGRKLGFGLTSESREDILRTLQYVAATDGDGLVKQHANDVIESLENWQMASMLPTQSQPSGPALTNLAGLHVNPSGTLVDASGRPRPRIEEVE
;
A
#
# COMPACT_ATOMS: atom_id res chain seq x y z
N MET A 1 9.51 40.64 12.65
CA MET A 1 10.52 41.00 13.67
C MET A 1 9.82 40.97 15.02
N ASP A 2 9.43 39.77 15.46
CA ASP A 2 8.81 39.59 16.76
C ASP A 2 9.93 39.48 17.79
N LYS A 3 10.09 40.54 18.60
CA LYS A 3 10.97 40.50 19.76
C LYS A 3 10.40 39.45 20.71
N ALA A 4 11.08 38.31 20.81
CA ALA A 4 10.87 37.37 21.90
C ALA A 4 10.93 38.15 23.24
N PRO A 5 10.08 37.84 24.22
CA PRO A 5 10.07 38.55 25.48
C PRO A 5 11.39 38.29 26.21
N GLU A 6 12.23 39.32 26.35
CA GLU A 6 13.53 39.34 27.07
C GLU A 6 13.46 38.71 28.47
N LYS A 7 12.26 38.59 29.04
CA LYS A 7 11.99 37.92 30.32
C LYS A 7 12.27 36.40 30.28
N LEU A 8 12.03 35.68 29.18
CA LEU A 8 12.26 34.23 29.13
C LEU A 8 13.76 33.89 29.11
N VAL A 9 14.54 34.69 28.39
CA VAL A 9 16.01 34.53 28.25
C VAL A 9 16.72 34.79 29.58
N SER A 10 16.28 35.78 30.37
CA SER A 10 16.86 36.02 31.70
C SER A 10 16.68 34.88 32.71
N HIS A 11 15.61 34.07 32.57
CA HIS A 11 15.39 32.89 33.42
C HIS A 11 16.19 31.68 32.94
N PHE A 12 16.54 31.64 31.65
CA PHE A 12 17.34 30.58 31.04
C PHE A 12 18.78 30.58 31.55
N ASP A 13 19.43 31.75 31.56
CA ASP A 13 20.81 31.89 32.02
C ASP A 13 20.94 31.57 33.51
N GLN A 14 19.97 32.00 34.33
CA GLN A 14 19.94 31.71 35.77
C GLN A 14 19.73 30.22 36.07
N LEU A 15 18.89 29.54 35.27
CA LEU A 15 18.61 28.12 35.41
C LEU A 15 19.85 27.30 35.01
N LEU A 16 20.51 27.69 33.92
CA LEU A 16 21.74 27.02 33.47
C LEU A 16 22.91 27.24 34.42
N GLU A 17 23.04 28.43 35.00
CA GLU A 17 24.04 28.72 36.04
C GLU A 17 23.81 27.83 37.29
N LEU A 18 22.56 27.68 37.71
CA LEU A 18 22.20 26.81 38.84
C LEU A 18 22.45 25.33 38.54
N ILE A 19 22.14 24.88 37.32
CA ILE A 19 22.51 23.53 36.84
C ILE A 19 24.03 23.36 36.91
N CYS A 20 24.82 24.31 36.39
CA CYS A 20 26.28 24.21 36.37
C CYS A 20 26.88 24.20 37.78
N GLN A 21 26.33 24.97 38.74
CA GLN A 21 26.75 24.95 40.13
C GLN A 21 26.52 23.58 40.78
N VAL A 22 25.37 22.96 40.53
CA VAL A 22 25.04 21.63 41.07
C VAL A 22 25.88 20.53 40.42
N LEU A 23 26.12 20.59 39.10
CA LEU A 23 26.99 19.66 38.38
C LEU A 23 28.45 19.78 38.83
N THR A 24 28.92 20.99 39.13
CA THR A 24 30.26 21.23 39.67
C THR A 24 30.39 20.69 41.09
N ALA A 25 29.35 20.85 41.92
CA ALA A 25 29.30 20.30 43.27
C ALA A 25 29.32 18.77 43.28
N ASP A 26 28.66 18.10 42.32
CA ASP A 26 28.76 16.63 42.17
C ASP A 26 30.19 16.17 41.84
N GLY A 27 30.94 16.94 41.06
CA GLY A 27 32.34 16.67 40.75
C GLY A 27 33.28 16.75 41.98
N GLN A 28 32.90 17.51 43.00
CA GLN A 28 33.67 17.68 44.25
C GLN A 28 33.19 16.73 45.36
N SER A 29 31.89 16.45 45.42
CA SER A 29 31.27 15.54 46.37
C SER A 29 30.10 14.83 45.70
N ARG A 30 30.13 13.49 45.66
CA ARG A 30 29.07 12.69 45.02
C ARG A 30 27.70 13.03 45.63
N LEU A 31 26.82 13.58 44.81
CA LEU A 31 25.44 13.91 45.17
C LEU A 31 24.52 12.70 44.97
N ALA A 32 23.35 12.77 45.61
CA ALA A 32 22.32 11.75 45.52
C ALA A 32 21.69 11.70 44.12
N ASP A 33 21.37 10.48 43.66
CA ASP A 33 20.86 10.20 42.32
C ASP A 33 19.55 10.95 42.03
N ASP A 34 18.68 11.12 43.02
CA ASP A 34 17.41 11.86 42.89
C ASP A 34 17.63 13.32 42.50
N LEU A 35 18.67 13.95 43.05
CA LEU A 35 18.99 15.34 42.80
C LEU A 35 19.61 15.50 41.40
N LEU A 36 20.48 14.57 41.00
CA LEU A 36 21.04 14.52 39.65
C LEU A 36 19.96 14.25 38.59
N ALA A 37 18.98 13.38 38.87
CA ALA A 37 17.86 13.13 37.99
C ALA A 37 17.02 14.39 37.73
N VAL A 38 16.76 15.20 38.78
CA VAL A 38 16.07 16.49 38.63
C VAL A 38 16.89 17.45 37.77
N VAL A 39 18.19 17.56 38.01
CA VAL A 39 19.08 18.43 37.23
C VAL A 39 19.16 18.00 35.76
N LEU A 40 19.25 16.70 35.47
CA LEU A 40 19.22 16.20 34.10
C LEU A 40 17.86 16.41 33.43
N SER A 41 16.76 16.34 34.17
CA SER A 41 15.42 16.65 33.63
C SER A 41 15.26 18.12 33.24
N LEU A 42 15.83 19.03 34.05
CA LEU A 42 15.88 20.46 33.75
C LEU A 42 16.79 20.75 32.56
N LEU A 43 17.93 20.07 32.49
CA LEU A 43 18.84 20.15 31.35
C LEU A 43 18.19 19.61 30.07
N ASN A 44 17.40 18.55 30.15
CA ASN A 44 16.61 18.04 29.04
C ASN A 44 15.60 19.07 28.54
N LEU A 45 14.88 19.74 29.45
CA LEU A 45 13.95 20.81 29.10
C LEU A 45 14.66 21.98 28.38
N VAL A 46 15.88 22.29 28.78
CA VAL A 46 16.73 23.31 28.16
C VAL A 46 17.18 22.91 26.76
N ILE A 47 17.72 21.70 26.60
CA ILE A 47 18.30 21.22 25.33
C ILE A 47 17.21 20.92 24.29
N THR A 48 16.01 20.50 24.72
CA THR A 48 14.89 20.18 23.82
C THR A 48 14.04 21.39 23.43
N ALA A 49 14.32 22.59 23.98
CA ALA A 49 13.57 23.78 23.63
C ALA A 49 13.77 24.15 22.14
N PRO A 50 12.71 24.60 21.44
CA PRO A 50 12.78 24.89 20.00
C PRO A 50 13.66 26.10 19.65
N THR A 51 13.98 26.95 20.62
CA THR A 51 14.86 28.13 20.45
C THR A 51 16.27 27.92 21.02
N PHE A 52 16.61 26.69 21.43
CA PHE A 52 17.92 26.39 22.01
C PHE A 52 18.97 26.22 20.91
N GLN A 53 20.06 26.97 21.02
CA GLN A 53 21.27 26.80 20.22
C GLN A 53 22.46 26.63 21.16
N LYS A 54 23.44 25.80 20.77
CA LYS A 54 24.66 25.60 21.57
C LYS A 54 25.45 26.90 21.78
N SER A 55 25.33 27.83 20.84
CA SER A 55 25.88 29.19 20.89
C SER A 55 25.29 30.08 22.01
N HIS A 56 24.11 29.74 22.54
CA HIS A 56 23.47 30.47 23.64
C HIS A 56 24.08 30.13 25.01
N ILE A 57 24.82 29.02 25.13
CA ILE A 57 25.51 28.64 26.35
C ILE A 57 26.91 29.27 26.36
N LYS A 58 27.33 29.84 27.49
CA LYS A 58 28.71 30.32 27.64
C LYS A 58 29.68 29.14 27.48
N PRO A 59 30.83 29.31 26.80
CA PRO A 59 31.75 28.21 26.51
C PRO A 59 32.27 27.49 27.75
N GLU A 60 32.34 28.17 28.90
CA GLU A 60 32.73 27.55 30.17
C GLU A 60 31.64 26.66 30.77
N GLU A 61 30.38 27.10 30.74
CA GLU A 61 29.22 26.34 31.22
C GLU A 61 28.99 25.09 30.34
N LEU A 62 29.17 25.25 29.03
CA LEU A 62 29.06 24.16 28.06
C LEU A 62 30.08 23.05 28.33
N LYS A 63 31.33 23.42 28.61
CA LYS A 63 32.41 22.47 28.93
C LYS A 63 32.12 21.70 30.22
N ILE A 64 31.53 22.36 31.23
CA ILE A 64 31.11 21.72 32.48
C ILE A 64 30.01 20.68 32.20
N VAL A 65 29.01 21.04 31.40
CA VAL A 65 27.91 20.14 31.02
C VAL A 65 28.43 18.94 30.21
N GLU A 66 29.24 19.15 29.18
CA GLU A 66 29.80 18.07 28.34
C GLU A 66 30.66 17.10 29.17
N THR A 67 31.57 17.63 30.01
CA THR A 67 32.45 16.81 30.85
C THR A 67 31.64 16.00 31.88
N THR A 68 30.57 16.58 32.42
CA THR A 68 29.75 15.92 33.43
C THR A 68 28.82 14.88 32.83
N LEU A 69 28.22 15.15 31.67
CA LEU A 69 27.40 14.18 30.95
C LEU A 69 28.23 12.98 30.49
N ASP A 70 29.46 13.18 30.02
CA ASP A 70 30.36 12.09 29.65
C ASP A 70 30.73 11.24 30.88
N ARG A 71 31.11 11.87 32.00
CA ARG A 71 31.36 11.17 33.27
C ARG A 71 30.14 10.37 33.74
N LEU A 72 28.96 10.99 33.81
CA LEU A 72 27.74 10.34 34.28
C LEU A 72 27.26 9.22 33.32
N SER A 73 27.57 9.32 32.03
CA SER A 73 27.27 8.26 31.06
C SER A 73 28.13 7.00 31.24
N GLN A 74 29.32 7.15 31.83
CA GLN A 74 30.28 6.07 32.09
C GLN A 74 30.17 5.49 33.52
N GLU A 75 29.43 6.14 34.41
CA GLU A 75 29.13 5.62 35.75
C GLU A 75 27.99 4.58 35.70
N ASP A 76 28.04 3.54 36.55
CA ASP A 76 26.97 2.54 36.69
C ASP A 76 25.83 3.04 37.61
N ARG A 77 25.15 4.13 37.23
CA ARG A 77 23.98 4.67 37.94
C ARG A 77 22.71 4.41 37.13
N ALA A 78 21.96 3.37 37.51
CA ALA A 78 20.80 2.90 36.76
C ALA A 78 19.76 3.98 36.38
N GLN A 79 19.60 5.04 37.17
CA GLN A 79 18.62 6.12 36.92
C GLN A 79 19.19 7.33 36.16
N VAL A 80 20.50 7.56 36.19
CA VAL A 80 21.14 8.81 35.74
C VAL A 80 21.91 8.59 34.44
N SER A 81 22.63 7.48 34.32
CA SER A 81 23.47 7.14 33.17
C SER A 81 22.75 7.09 31.82
N PRO A 82 21.55 6.47 31.68
CA PRO A 82 20.85 6.47 30.39
C PRO A 82 20.42 7.87 29.95
N THR A 83 19.93 8.68 30.89
CA THR A 83 19.52 10.07 30.63
C THR A 83 20.72 10.94 30.28
N ALA A 84 21.84 10.79 30.99
CA ALA A 84 23.08 11.50 30.71
C ALA A 84 23.63 11.15 29.31
N ARG A 85 23.62 9.88 28.93
CA ARG A 85 24.04 9.42 27.59
C ARG A 85 23.14 9.99 26.49
N ASN A 86 21.83 9.99 26.69
CA ASN A 86 20.89 10.57 25.73
C ASN A 86 21.08 12.09 25.58
N LEU A 87 21.28 12.81 26.68
CA LEU A 87 21.54 14.25 26.65
C LEU A 87 22.89 14.60 26.01
N ALA A 88 23.93 13.78 26.24
CA ALA A 88 25.23 13.94 25.59
C ALA A 88 25.12 13.76 24.07
N LEU A 89 24.36 12.76 23.62
CA LEU A 89 24.10 12.54 22.19
C LEU A 89 23.29 13.70 21.60
N LEU A 90 22.21 14.12 22.26
CA LEU A 90 21.39 15.25 21.81
C LEU A 90 22.22 16.54 21.69
N LEU A 91 23.08 16.84 22.66
CA LEU A 91 23.92 18.04 22.64
C LEU A 91 25.04 17.96 21.59
N LYS A 92 25.53 16.76 21.28
CA LYS A 92 26.52 16.54 20.22
C LYS A 92 25.93 16.70 18.82
N TYR A 93 24.74 16.15 18.60
CA TYR A 93 24.08 16.14 17.29
C TYR A 93 23.13 17.32 17.08
N ARG A 94 22.89 18.18 18.08
CA ARG A 94 22.01 19.35 17.90
C ARG A 94 22.55 20.31 16.82
N ASP A 95 23.86 20.51 16.78
CA ASP A 95 24.50 21.34 15.76
C ASP A 95 24.49 20.65 14.39
N ASP A 96 24.66 19.32 14.34
CA ASP A 96 24.62 18.52 13.10
C ASP A 96 23.20 18.40 12.51
N VAL A 97 22.17 18.43 13.37
CA VAL A 97 20.75 18.45 12.97
C VAL A 97 20.36 19.83 12.44
N GLU A 98 20.98 20.92 12.91
CA GLU A 98 20.80 22.28 12.37
C GLU A 98 21.73 22.62 11.20
N GLU A 99 22.79 21.85 10.87
CA GLU A 99 23.44 21.94 9.56
C GLU A 99 22.52 21.44 8.41
N LEU A 100 21.45 20.71 8.75
CA LEU A 100 20.34 20.41 7.83
C LEU A 100 19.22 21.47 7.87
N ASP A 101 19.20 22.33 8.89
CA ASP A 101 18.27 23.46 9.03
C ASP A 101 19.07 24.78 9.04
N GLU A 102 19.54 25.19 7.85
CA GLU A 102 19.99 26.57 7.63
C GLU A 102 18.98 27.58 8.22
N PRO A 103 19.46 28.68 8.82
CA PRO A 103 18.59 29.71 9.39
C PRO A 103 17.84 30.40 8.25
N THR A 104 16.58 30.00 8.00
CA THR A 104 15.60 30.66 7.12
C THR A 104 16.25 31.52 6.03
N SER A 105 16.85 30.88 5.02
CA SER A 105 16.94 31.53 3.71
C SER A 105 15.54 32.08 3.43
N ALA A 106 15.44 33.39 3.19
CA ALA A 106 14.16 34.02 2.85
C ALA A 106 13.43 33.11 1.85
N PRO A 107 12.15 32.77 2.08
CA PRO A 107 11.49 31.73 1.30
C PRO A 107 11.72 32.05 -0.18
N SER A 108 12.25 31.07 -0.91
CA SER A 108 12.60 31.28 -2.30
C SER A 108 11.38 31.82 -3.04
N ALA A 109 11.56 32.61 -4.09
CA ALA A 109 10.43 33.17 -4.84
C ALA A 109 9.39 32.08 -5.21
N ARG A 110 9.88 30.87 -5.49
CA ARG A 110 9.09 29.66 -5.72
C ARG A 110 8.32 29.18 -4.48
N GLN A 111 8.93 29.12 -3.30
CA GLN A 111 8.22 28.77 -2.06
C GLN A 111 7.14 29.79 -1.69
N ILE A 112 7.36 31.08 -1.97
CA ILE A 112 6.34 32.13 -1.76
C ILE A 112 5.17 31.92 -2.74
N GLU A 113 5.47 31.63 -4.00
CA GLU A 113 4.45 31.34 -5.02
C GLU A 113 3.66 30.07 -4.69
N ASP A 114 4.32 28.98 -4.33
CA ASP A 114 3.69 27.72 -3.92
C ASP A 114 2.78 27.93 -2.70
N ARG A 115 3.21 28.72 -1.70
CA ARG A 115 2.36 29.06 -0.53
C ARG A 115 1.11 29.85 -0.93
N ARG A 116 1.25 30.80 -1.86
CA ARG A 116 0.10 31.56 -2.39
C ARG A 116 -0.85 30.63 -3.12
N THR A 117 -0.32 29.78 -4.01
CA THR A 117 -1.10 28.78 -4.76
C THR A 117 -1.82 27.83 -3.83
N TYR A 118 -1.16 27.33 -2.79
CA TYR A 118 -1.76 26.45 -1.78
C TYR A 118 -2.88 27.17 -1.01
N SER A 119 -2.65 28.40 -0.55
CA SER A 119 -3.68 29.18 0.15
C SER A 119 -4.90 29.46 -0.74
N LEU A 120 -4.67 29.73 -2.02
CA LEU A 120 -5.74 29.94 -3.01
C LEU A 120 -6.52 28.65 -3.24
N ALA A 121 -5.82 27.54 -3.43
CA ALA A 121 -6.42 26.23 -3.61
C ALA A 121 -7.29 25.84 -2.40
N MET A 122 -6.78 26.05 -1.19
CA MET A 122 -7.53 25.79 0.04
C MET A 122 -8.79 26.65 0.13
N ASN A 123 -8.70 27.96 -0.16
CA ASN A 123 -9.87 28.85 -0.18
C ASN A 123 -10.95 28.39 -1.18
N TYR A 124 -10.55 27.86 -2.33
CA TYR A 124 -11.48 27.33 -3.32
C TYR A 124 -12.14 26.02 -2.88
N ILE A 125 -11.41 25.17 -2.16
CA ILE A 125 -11.90 23.86 -1.72
C ILE A 125 -12.75 23.96 -0.44
N THR A 126 -12.31 24.74 0.54
CA THR A 126 -12.95 24.83 1.86
C THR A 126 -14.03 25.92 1.95
N GLY A 127 -14.29 26.65 0.86
CA GLY A 127 -15.34 27.68 0.82
C GLY A 127 -16.77 27.12 0.90
N GLY A 128 -16.95 25.81 1.00
CA GLY A 128 -18.25 25.18 1.29
C GLY A 128 -19.32 25.48 0.23
N SER A 129 -20.55 25.73 0.68
CA SER A 129 -21.73 26.03 -0.17
C SER A 129 -21.60 27.31 -1.01
N ASP A 130 -20.64 28.16 -0.69
CA ASP A 130 -20.46 29.44 -1.37
C ASP A 130 -19.65 29.29 -2.66
N ASN A 131 -18.90 28.19 -2.81
CA ASN A 131 -18.12 27.90 -4.02
C ASN A 131 -18.82 26.84 -4.88
N PRO A 132 -19.19 27.15 -6.15
CA PRO A 132 -19.81 26.16 -7.01
C PRO A 132 -18.80 25.07 -7.43
N PRO A 133 -19.27 23.86 -7.84
CA PRO A 133 -18.40 22.73 -8.18
C PRO A 133 -17.23 23.03 -9.15
N PRO A 134 -17.39 23.90 -10.18
CA PRO A 134 -16.27 24.30 -11.04
C PRO A 134 -15.13 25.03 -10.30
N VAL A 135 -15.46 25.83 -9.28
CA VAL A 135 -14.45 26.54 -8.47
C VAL A 135 -13.69 25.56 -7.59
N VAL A 136 -14.39 24.62 -6.96
CA VAL A 136 -13.75 23.53 -6.19
C VAL A 136 -12.84 22.69 -7.10
N SER A 137 -13.29 22.37 -8.32
CA SER A 137 -12.47 21.66 -9.31
C SER A 137 -11.20 22.44 -9.68
N GLU A 138 -11.26 23.76 -9.76
CA GLU A 138 -10.08 24.57 -10.03
C GLU A 138 -9.12 24.59 -8.84
N GLY A 139 -9.65 24.64 -7.60
CA GLY A 139 -8.85 24.44 -6.40
C GLY A 139 -8.11 23.09 -6.39
N LEU A 140 -8.80 22.02 -6.79
CA LEU A 140 -8.21 20.69 -6.95
C LEU A 140 -7.14 20.64 -8.06
N ASN A 141 -7.33 21.38 -9.16
CA ASN A 141 -6.30 21.49 -10.20
C ASN A 141 -5.03 22.18 -9.69
N LEU A 142 -5.18 23.25 -8.89
CA LEU A 142 -4.05 23.93 -8.25
C LEU A 142 -3.32 23.02 -7.27
N LEU A 143 -4.05 22.26 -6.43
CA LEU A 143 -3.43 21.24 -5.56
C LEU A 143 -2.71 20.16 -6.37
N SER A 144 -3.33 19.65 -7.44
CA SER A 144 -2.69 18.71 -8.37
C SER A 144 -1.37 19.27 -8.91
N GLY A 145 -1.33 20.54 -9.29
CA GLY A 145 -0.11 21.21 -9.76
C GLY A 145 1.01 21.19 -8.72
N LEU A 146 0.67 21.47 -7.45
CA LEU A 146 1.62 21.43 -6.34
C LEU A 146 2.12 20.00 -6.04
N ILE A 147 1.24 19.00 -6.13
CA ILE A 147 1.60 17.58 -5.94
C ILE A 147 2.56 17.13 -7.04
N LEU A 148 2.29 17.46 -8.30
CA LEU A 148 3.17 17.11 -9.42
C LEU A 148 4.54 17.80 -9.33
N ALA A 149 4.58 19.00 -8.74
CA ALA A 149 5.79 19.76 -8.54
C ALA A 149 6.62 19.33 -7.31
N ASP A 150 6.17 18.31 -6.56
CA ASP A 150 6.73 17.86 -5.28
C ASP A 150 7.00 19.04 -4.33
N SER A 151 6.03 19.95 -4.20
CA SER A 151 6.21 21.14 -3.39
C SER A 151 6.36 20.78 -1.90
N PRO A 152 7.42 21.27 -1.21
CA PRO A 152 7.67 20.94 0.20
C PRO A 152 6.68 21.58 1.17
N ILE A 153 5.74 22.39 0.68
CA ILE A 153 4.69 23.04 1.47
C ILE A 153 3.51 22.10 1.72
N LEU A 154 3.40 21.01 0.95
CA LEU A 154 2.30 20.06 1.08
C LEU A 154 2.50 19.13 2.26
N ASP A 155 1.55 19.19 3.20
CA ASP A 155 1.36 18.17 4.22
C ASP A 155 0.54 17.01 3.62
N ILE A 156 1.21 15.90 3.29
CA ILE A 156 0.62 14.75 2.60
C ILE A 156 -0.53 14.13 3.41
N PRO A 157 -0.39 13.80 4.71
CA PRO A 157 -1.52 13.38 5.55
C PRO A 157 -2.72 14.34 5.51
N ALA A 158 -2.48 15.65 5.64
CA ALA A 158 -3.58 16.62 5.64
C ALA A 158 -4.28 16.69 4.27
N VAL A 159 -3.53 16.60 3.18
CA VAL A 159 -4.10 16.55 1.82
C VAL A 159 -4.90 15.27 1.61
N SER A 160 -4.42 14.11 2.06
CA SER A 160 -5.17 12.85 1.98
C SER A 160 -6.51 12.95 2.71
N VAL A 161 -6.50 13.42 3.96
CA VAL A 161 -7.73 13.59 4.76
C VAL A 161 -8.70 14.59 4.10
N LEU A 162 -8.18 15.68 3.53
CA LEU A 162 -9.00 16.63 2.76
C LEU A 162 -9.68 15.93 1.57
N LEU A 163 -8.94 15.16 0.78
CA LEU A 163 -9.49 14.43 -0.36
C LEU A 163 -10.51 13.36 0.08
N SER A 164 -10.28 12.66 1.19
CA SER A 164 -11.24 11.70 1.77
C SER A 164 -12.56 12.39 2.15
N ASN A 165 -12.48 13.51 2.89
CA ASN A 165 -13.66 14.30 3.25
C ASN A 165 -14.43 14.79 2.02
N LEU A 166 -13.72 15.14 0.93
CA LEU A 166 -14.37 15.54 -0.30
C LEU A 166 -15.10 14.37 -0.98
N LEU A 167 -14.54 13.17 -0.99
CA LEU A 167 -15.19 11.97 -1.55
C LEU A 167 -16.44 11.55 -0.76
N GLU A 168 -16.41 11.71 0.57
CA GLU A 168 -17.53 11.39 1.44
C GLU A 168 -18.74 12.31 1.21
N ASN A 169 -18.50 13.62 1.07
CA ASN A 169 -19.54 14.63 1.24
C ASN A 169 -19.98 15.32 -0.07
N ASN A 170 -19.25 15.18 -1.18
CA ASN A 170 -19.55 15.94 -2.41
C ASN A 170 -20.28 15.15 -3.50
N GLU A 171 -20.75 15.93 -4.48
CA GLU A 171 -21.37 15.50 -5.72
C GLU A 171 -20.40 14.78 -6.67
N ASP A 172 -20.94 13.94 -7.57
CA ASP A 172 -20.18 13.12 -8.52
C ASP A 172 -19.19 13.91 -9.38
N TYR A 173 -19.53 15.16 -9.73
CA TYR A 173 -18.66 16.04 -10.51
C TYR A 173 -17.31 16.30 -9.80
N ILE A 174 -17.35 16.52 -8.49
CA ILE A 174 -16.15 16.76 -7.66
C ILE A 174 -15.44 15.42 -7.41
N ASN A 175 -16.19 14.34 -7.18
CA ASN A 175 -15.62 13.01 -6.90
C ASN A 175 -14.67 12.54 -8.01
N LEU A 176 -15.05 12.67 -9.28
CA LEU A 176 -14.17 12.31 -10.41
C LEU A 176 -12.86 13.11 -10.43
N ARG A 177 -12.91 14.38 -10.02
CA ARG A 177 -11.71 15.22 -9.92
C ARG A 177 -10.85 14.83 -8.72
N VAL A 178 -11.47 14.56 -7.57
CA VAL A 178 -10.77 14.12 -6.37
C VAL A 178 -10.07 12.79 -6.61
N ILE A 179 -10.73 11.82 -7.25
CA ILE A 179 -10.10 10.54 -7.62
C ILE A 179 -8.85 10.79 -8.49
N LYS A 180 -8.95 11.66 -9.50
CA LYS A 180 -7.79 12.02 -10.33
C LYS A 180 -6.63 12.60 -9.49
N VAL A 181 -6.91 13.50 -8.55
CA VAL A 181 -5.87 14.04 -7.64
C VAL A 181 -5.29 12.93 -6.77
N TYR A 182 -6.12 12.04 -6.23
CA TYR A 182 -5.69 10.87 -5.46
C TYR A 182 -4.73 9.96 -6.24
N THR A 183 -5.00 9.73 -7.54
CA THR A 183 -4.10 8.94 -8.39
C THR A 183 -2.75 9.61 -8.60
N GLN A 184 -2.70 10.95 -8.68
CA GLN A 184 -1.44 11.69 -8.77
C GLN A 184 -0.68 11.68 -7.46
N LEU A 185 -1.39 11.77 -6.33
CA LEU A 185 -0.82 11.66 -5.00
C LEU A 185 -0.22 10.26 -4.78
N ALA A 186 -0.93 9.20 -5.18
CA ALA A 186 -0.46 7.83 -5.04
C ALA A 186 0.81 7.54 -5.86
N ASN A 187 1.00 8.19 -7.02
CA ASN A 187 2.23 8.06 -7.80
C ASN A 187 3.49 8.55 -7.07
N LYS A 188 3.33 9.49 -6.12
CA LYS A 188 4.43 10.08 -5.33
C LYS A 188 4.51 9.47 -3.93
N HIS A 189 3.36 9.27 -3.30
CA HIS A 189 3.20 8.80 -1.93
C HIS A 189 2.22 7.60 -1.87
N PRO A 190 2.59 6.44 -2.44
CA PRO A 190 1.68 5.31 -2.58
C PRO A 190 1.21 4.75 -1.23
N LYS A 191 2.11 4.63 -0.25
CA LYS A 191 1.79 4.07 1.07
C LYS A 191 0.68 4.88 1.77
N SER A 192 0.87 6.19 1.91
CA SER A 192 -0.09 7.06 2.59
C SER A 192 -1.43 7.17 1.85
N ALA A 193 -1.41 7.31 0.52
CA ALA A 193 -2.64 7.47 -0.26
C ALA A 193 -3.47 6.18 -0.28
N VAL A 194 -2.82 5.03 -0.44
CA VAL A 194 -3.51 3.73 -0.47
C VAL A 194 -4.05 3.36 0.91
N GLN A 195 -3.28 3.59 1.97
CA GLN A 195 -3.73 3.30 3.34
C GLN A 195 -4.99 4.09 3.69
N GLU A 196 -5.01 5.39 3.40
CA GLU A 196 -6.18 6.25 3.65
C GLU A 196 -7.42 5.74 2.90
N LEU A 197 -7.29 5.39 1.61
CA LEU A 197 -8.40 4.83 0.82
C LEU A 197 -8.87 3.47 1.35
N LEU A 198 -7.94 2.61 1.77
CA LEU A 198 -8.25 1.30 2.33
C LEU A 198 -8.99 1.40 3.65
N ASP A 199 -8.59 2.31 4.53
CA ASP A 199 -9.22 2.48 5.84
C ASP A 199 -10.69 2.90 5.71
N HIS A 200 -10.99 3.81 4.78
CA HIS A 200 -12.36 4.24 4.46
C HIS A 200 -13.16 3.16 3.70
N TYR A 201 -12.51 2.36 2.85
CA TYR A 201 -13.15 1.26 2.15
C TYR A 201 -13.51 0.09 3.08
N LEU A 202 -12.58 -0.27 3.96
CA LEU A 202 -12.77 -1.31 4.97
C LEU A 202 -13.84 -0.92 5.98
N ASP A 203 -13.87 0.36 6.36
CA ASP A 203 -14.76 0.96 7.35
C ASP A 203 -14.93 0.04 8.57
N ALA A 204 -13.86 -0.06 9.36
CA ALA A 204 -13.82 -1.00 10.48
C ALA A 204 -14.91 -0.75 11.55
N GLN A 205 -15.60 0.39 11.51
CA GLN A 205 -16.70 0.72 12.43
C GLN A 205 -18.09 0.62 11.76
N GLU A 206 -18.15 0.28 10.46
CA GLU A 206 -19.38 0.18 9.66
C GLU A 206 -20.27 1.44 9.80
N LYS A 207 -19.65 2.61 9.80
CA LYS A 207 -20.35 3.91 9.94
C LYS A 207 -20.73 4.51 8.59
N ALA A 208 -19.97 4.22 7.55
CA ALA A 208 -20.16 4.77 6.22
C ALA A 208 -21.30 4.04 5.49
N SER A 209 -21.99 4.76 4.61
CA SER A 209 -22.98 4.15 3.73
C SER A 209 -22.31 3.27 2.68
N THR A 210 -23.04 2.30 2.14
CA THR A 210 -22.56 1.46 1.03
C THR A 210 -22.09 2.31 -0.15
N ASP A 211 -22.78 3.42 -0.47
CA ASP A 211 -22.42 4.29 -1.58
C ASP A 211 -21.05 4.96 -1.36
N VAL A 212 -20.82 5.51 -0.16
CA VAL A 212 -19.53 6.12 0.19
C VAL A 212 -18.41 5.10 0.10
N ARG A 213 -18.60 3.89 0.65
CA ARG A 213 -17.60 2.82 0.56
C ARG A 213 -17.33 2.44 -0.90
N LEU A 214 -18.35 2.32 -1.75
CA LEU A 214 -18.16 2.03 -3.16
C LEU A 214 -17.40 3.15 -3.90
N ARG A 215 -17.58 4.43 -3.53
CA ARG A 215 -16.78 5.54 -4.08
C ARG A 215 -15.30 5.41 -3.71
N PHE A 216 -14.99 5.05 -2.47
CA PHE A 216 -13.60 4.76 -2.08
C PHE A 216 -13.05 3.52 -2.80
N GLY A 217 -13.89 2.51 -3.05
CA GLY A 217 -13.53 1.34 -3.87
C GLY A 217 -13.18 1.72 -5.31
N GLU A 218 -13.94 2.62 -5.93
CA GLU A 218 -13.63 3.15 -7.27
C GLU A 218 -12.35 3.98 -7.28
N ALA A 219 -12.13 4.81 -6.27
CA ALA A 219 -10.89 5.56 -6.11
C ALA A 219 -9.67 4.61 -5.99
N LEU A 220 -9.81 3.56 -5.17
CA LEU A 220 -8.79 2.53 -4.98
C LEU A 220 -8.51 1.78 -6.29
N LEU A 221 -9.55 1.40 -7.05
CA LEU A 221 -9.41 0.75 -8.36
C LEU A 221 -8.57 1.60 -9.30
N GLN A 222 -8.89 2.89 -9.44
CA GLN A 222 -8.15 3.80 -10.32
C GLN A 222 -6.71 4.02 -9.85
N VAL A 223 -6.48 4.07 -8.53
CA VAL A 223 -5.12 4.15 -7.97
C VAL A 223 -4.32 2.91 -8.33
N ILE A 224 -4.86 1.70 -8.14
CA ILE A 224 -4.19 0.44 -8.48
C ILE A 224 -3.83 0.42 -9.97
N GLN A 225 -4.80 0.67 -10.85
CA GLN A 225 -4.58 0.71 -12.30
C GLN A 225 -3.53 1.75 -12.71
N ARG A 226 -3.50 2.90 -12.02
CA ARG A 226 -2.52 3.97 -12.29
C ARG A 226 -1.12 3.61 -11.85
N LEU A 227 -0.97 2.93 -10.72
CA LEU A 227 0.33 2.48 -10.22
C LEU A 227 0.96 1.46 -11.18
N GLY A 228 0.17 0.65 -11.88
CA GLY A 228 0.69 -0.26 -12.89
C GLY A 228 1.69 -1.25 -12.29
N GLU A 229 2.87 -1.36 -12.91
CA GLU A 229 3.96 -2.22 -12.43
C GLU A 229 4.53 -1.80 -11.06
N THR A 230 4.32 -0.56 -10.62
CA THR A 230 4.75 -0.09 -9.29
C THR A 230 3.86 -0.60 -8.16
N PHE A 231 2.70 -1.18 -8.49
CA PHE A 231 1.86 -1.88 -7.53
C PHE A 231 2.50 -3.23 -7.15
N ALA A 232 3.41 -3.20 -6.17
CA ALA A 232 4.15 -4.37 -5.70
C ALA A 232 4.56 -4.21 -4.22
N GLY A 233 4.98 -5.31 -3.59
CA GLY A 233 5.48 -5.34 -2.20
C GLY A 233 4.40 -5.05 -1.17
N ASP A 234 4.76 -4.39 -0.07
CA ASP A 234 3.87 -4.14 1.09
C ASP A 234 2.52 -3.51 0.69
N VAL A 235 2.54 -2.56 -0.26
CA VAL A 235 1.34 -1.85 -0.70
C VAL A 235 0.38 -2.80 -1.41
N ALA A 236 0.90 -3.64 -2.31
CA ALA A 236 0.08 -4.61 -3.03
C ALA A 236 -0.46 -5.68 -2.09
N GLN A 237 0.38 -6.15 -1.16
CA GLN A 237 0.00 -7.13 -0.15
C GLN A 237 -1.14 -6.61 0.74
N GLN A 238 -0.97 -5.44 1.36
CA GLN A 238 -1.97 -4.85 2.25
C GLN A 238 -3.32 -4.63 1.55
N VAL A 239 -3.30 -4.12 0.31
CA VAL A 239 -4.51 -3.95 -0.51
C VAL A 239 -5.19 -5.30 -0.73
N CYS A 240 -4.44 -6.28 -1.22
CA CYS A 240 -4.97 -7.59 -1.58
C CYS A 240 -5.52 -8.35 -0.37
N GLU A 241 -4.83 -8.35 0.76
CA GLU A 241 -5.30 -8.93 2.02
C GLU A 241 -6.62 -8.30 2.47
N THR A 242 -6.71 -6.97 2.41
CA THR A 242 -7.92 -6.22 2.78
C THR A 242 -9.08 -6.55 1.85
N LEU A 243 -8.84 -6.59 0.54
CA LEU A 243 -9.85 -6.95 -0.47
C LEU A 243 -10.37 -8.39 -0.28
N LEU A 244 -9.47 -9.35 -0.05
CA LEU A 244 -9.85 -10.74 0.20
C LEU A 244 -10.61 -10.90 1.53
N SER A 245 -10.20 -10.15 2.57
CA SER A 245 -10.91 -10.10 3.84
C SER A 245 -12.34 -9.60 3.65
N ILE A 246 -12.54 -8.48 2.94
CA ILE A 246 -13.87 -7.92 2.67
C ILE A 246 -14.71 -8.88 1.82
N ALA A 247 -14.16 -9.41 0.74
CA ALA A 247 -14.85 -10.36 -0.14
C ALA A 247 -15.28 -11.64 0.60
N GLY A 248 -14.43 -12.12 1.51
CA GLY A 248 -14.63 -13.32 2.31
C GLY A 248 -15.62 -13.21 3.45
N ARG A 249 -16.00 -11.99 3.89
CA ARG A 249 -16.96 -11.79 4.99
C ARG A 249 -18.35 -12.31 4.65
N ARG A 250 -18.67 -13.51 5.12
CA ARG A 250 -19.96 -14.13 4.86
C ARG A 250 -21.04 -13.58 5.77
N GLY A 251 -22.27 -13.52 5.24
CA GLY A 251 -23.42 -13.19 6.07
C GLY A 251 -23.72 -14.22 7.15
N TYR A 252 -23.96 -13.75 8.37
CA TYR A 252 -24.24 -14.57 9.55
C TYR A 252 -25.36 -15.59 9.29
N ARG A 253 -25.00 -16.87 9.16
CA ARG A 253 -25.95 -17.99 9.15
C ARG A 253 -25.83 -18.80 10.45
N PRO A 254 -26.69 -18.55 11.46
CA PRO A 254 -26.57 -19.15 12.79
C PRO A 254 -26.61 -20.69 12.77
N LYS A 255 -27.34 -21.29 11.83
CA LYS A 255 -27.45 -22.76 11.69
C LYS A 255 -26.18 -23.41 11.14
N THR A 256 -25.46 -22.73 10.26
CA THR A 256 -24.20 -23.22 9.68
C THR A 256 -23.06 -23.06 10.67
N MET A 257 -22.98 -21.90 11.35
CA MET A 257 -22.00 -21.65 12.42
C MET A 257 -22.18 -22.59 13.61
N ALA A 258 -23.41 -22.89 14.03
CA ALA A 258 -23.66 -23.86 15.09
C ALA A 258 -23.26 -25.30 14.70
N LYS A 259 -23.35 -25.64 13.40
CA LYS A 259 -22.91 -26.94 12.89
C LYS A 259 -21.38 -27.01 12.77
N GLN A 260 -20.76 -25.95 12.24
CA GLN A 260 -19.30 -25.84 12.10
C GLN A 260 -18.61 -25.79 13.47
N THR A 261 -19.05 -24.94 14.39
CA THR A 261 -18.53 -24.93 15.77
C THR A 261 -18.72 -26.25 16.50
N ARG A 262 -19.79 -27.00 16.21
CA ARG A 262 -19.99 -28.35 16.76
C ARG A 262 -19.04 -29.37 16.12
N ASP A 263 -18.78 -29.26 14.83
CA ASP A 263 -17.87 -30.14 14.10
C ASP A 263 -16.39 -29.82 14.39
N GLU A 264 -16.03 -28.55 14.61
CA GLU A 264 -14.74 -28.10 15.15
C GLU A 264 -14.54 -28.55 16.59
N LYS A 265 -15.56 -28.40 17.46
CA LYS A 265 -15.48 -28.96 18.82
C LYS A 265 -15.29 -30.47 18.78
N LYS A 266 -15.94 -31.18 17.85
CA LYS A 266 -15.71 -32.62 17.66
C LYS A 266 -14.32 -32.91 17.12
N LYS A 267 -13.80 -32.13 16.17
CA LYS A 267 -12.43 -32.26 15.65
C LYS A 267 -11.39 -31.94 16.73
N MET A 268 -11.59 -30.91 17.55
CA MET A 268 -10.73 -30.61 18.70
C MET A 268 -10.81 -31.68 19.78
N MET A 269 -11.98 -32.23 20.07
CA MET A 269 -12.10 -33.38 20.98
C MET A 269 -11.46 -34.64 20.42
N LYS A 270 -11.48 -34.82 19.09
CA LYS A 270 -10.82 -35.93 18.41
C LYS A 270 -9.31 -35.73 18.39
N LYS A 271 -8.84 -34.53 18.05
CA LYS A 271 -7.42 -34.14 18.07
C LYS A 271 -6.83 -34.23 19.48
N LYS A 272 -7.56 -33.79 20.51
CA LYS A 272 -7.16 -34.00 21.91
C LYS A 272 -7.12 -35.48 22.32
N LYS A 273 -8.04 -36.29 21.80
CA LYS A 273 -8.01 -37.75 22.03
C LYS A 273 -6.87 -38.45 21.30
N ASP A 274 -6.53 -37.98 20.10
CA ASP A 274 -5.43 -38.49 19.30
C ASP A 274 -4.07 -37.99 19.87
N GLU A 275 -4.01 -36.78 20.45
CA GLU A 275 -2.87 -36.23 21.22
C GLU A 275 -2.67 -36.93 22.58
N ASP A 276 -3.72 -37.50 23.18
CA ASP A 276 -3.63 -38.28 24.42
C ASP A 276 -3.19 -39.76 24.16
N GLU A 277 -3.10 -40.21 22.90
CA GLU A 277 -2.72 -41.59 22.52
C GLU A 277 -1.39 -41.71 21.74
N ASP A 278 -0.79 -40.62 21.26
CA ASP A 278 0.57 -40.58 20.68
C ASP A 278 1.37 -39.41 21.29
N ASP A 279 2.14 -39.70 22.35
CA ASP A 279 3.27 -38.86 22.79
C ASP A 279 4.37 -38.97 21.72
N ASP A 280 4.92 -37.82 21.31
CA ASP A 280 5.96 -37.61 20.28
C ASP A 280 5.51 -37.69 18.81
N MET A 281 4.84 -36.64 18.33
CA MET A 281 5.23 -36.03 17.06
C MET A 281 5.31 -34.51 17.20
N ASP A 282 6.50 -34.01 17.51
CA ASP A 282 6.91 -32.64 17.18
C ASP A 282 6.84 -32.48 15.65
N VAL A 283 5.67 -32.06 15.16
CA VAL A 283 5.49 -31.57 13.78
C VAL A 283 5.61 -30.04 13.79
N ASP A 284 6.70 -29.53 14.36
CA ASP A 284 7.29 -28.27 13.90
C ASP A 284 8.39 -28.66 12.89
N GLU A 285 7.95 -29.27 11.79
CA GLU A 285 8.80 -29.61 10.64
C GLU A 285 9.26 -28.30 10.00
N ASP A 286 10.51 -27.90 10.26
CA ASP A 286 11.35 -26.92 9.52
C ASP A 286 10.61 -25.89 8.62
N LEU A 287 9.54 -25.24 9.09
CA LEU A 287 8.86 -24.21 8.32
C LEU A 287 9.77 -22.99 8.29
N THR A 288 10.14 -22.59 7.08
CA THR A 288 10.91 -21.37 6.85
C THR A 288 10.17 -20.16 7.41
N GLU A 289 10.89 -19.10 7.78
CA GLU A 289 10.26 -17.84 8.24
C GLU A 289 9.25 -17.30 7.22
N GLU A 290 9.50 -17.52 5.92
CA GLU A 290 8.59 -17.17 4.82
C GLU A 290 7.30 -18.02 4.84
N GLU A 291 7.39 -19.33 5.08
CA GLU A 291 6.21 -20.20 5.17
C GLU A 291 5.36 -19.90 6.41
N ARG A 292 5.99 -19.54 7.53
CA ARG A 292 5.25 -19.08 8.73
C ARG A 292 4.50 -17.78 8.45
N ALA A 293 5.16 -16.79 7.83
CA ALA A 293 4.50 -15.55 7.44
C ALA A 293 3.35 -15.77 6.44
N ASN A 294 3.54 -16.66 5.45
CA ASN A 294 2.50 -17.04 4.50
C ASN A 294 1.30 -17.72 5.18
N ASN A 295 1.57 -18.61 6.14
CA ASN A 295 0.53 -19.26 6.93
C ASN A 295 -0.23 -18.27 7.82
N ASP A 296 0.46 -17.28 8.40
CA ASP A 296 -0.17 -16.23 9.21
C ASP A 296 -1.09 -15.35 8.36
N ILE A 297 -0.68 -14.98 7.14
CA ILE A 297 -1.50 -14.23 6.18
C ILE A 297 -2.76 -15.05 5.82
N LEU A 298 -2.59 -16.33 5.48
CA LEU A 298 -3.71 -17.22 5.19
C LEU A 298 -4.64 -17.36 6.41
N ALA A 299 -4.10 -17.50 7.62
CA ALA A 299 -4.88 -17.58 8.84
C ALA A 299 -5.67 -16.29 9.10
N GLN A 300 -5.11 -15.12 8.82
CA GLN A 300 -5.80 -13.84 8.94
C GLN A 300 -6.95 -13.71 7.92
N ILE A 301 -6.73 -14.15 6.68
CA ILE A 301 -7.77 -14.19 5.64
C ILE A 301 -8.89 -15.15 6.05
N LEU A 302 -8.55 -16.35 6.53
CA LEU A 302 -9.49 -17.36 7.01
C LEU A 302 -10.28 -16.89 8.25
N GLN A 303 -9.64 -16.21 9.21
CA GLN A 303 -10.33 -15.60 10.34
C GLN A 303 -11.29 -14.49 9.90
N GLY A 304 -10.95 -13.75 8.83
CA GLY A 304 -11.84 -12.81 8.17
C GLY A 304 -13.13 -13.46 7.64
N TRP A 305 -13.05 -14.74 7.23
CA TRP A 305 -14.22 -15.51 6.77
C TRP A 305 -15.16 -15.89 7.93
N GLU A 306 -14.66 -15.93 9.17
CA GLU A 306 -15.40 -16.29 10.39
C GLU A 306 -15.78 -15.08 11.26
N SER A 307 -15.53 -13.86 10.77
CA SER A 307 -15.65 -12.65 11.60
C SER A 307 -17.04 -12.55 12.25
N LYS A 308 -17.06 -12.25 13.56
CA LYS A 308 -18.29 -12.04 14.35
C LYS A 308 -18.99 -10.70 14.05
N ARG A 309 -18.44 -9.92 13.13
CA ARG A 309 -19.06 -8.69 12.62
C ARG A 309 -20.22 -9.11 11.69
N GLY A 310 -21.14 -8.19 11.43
CA GLY A 310 -22.36 -8.51 10.67
C GLY A 310 -22.07 -9.07 9.27
N SER A 311 -23.12 -9.45 8.56
CA SER A 311 -23.01 -9.75 7.13
C SER A 311 -22.57 -8.48 6.37
N GLU A 312 -21.42 -8.52 5.71
CA GLU A 312 -21.00 -7.45 4.80
C GLU A 312 -21.99 -7.34 3.63
N ASP A 313 -22.26 -6.12 3.14
CA ASP A 313 -23.16 -5.90 2.00
C ASP A 313 -22.60 -6.62 0.78
N VAL A 314 -23.45 -7.41 0.11
CA VAL A 314 -23.08 -8.22 -1.07
C VAL A 314 -22.42 -7.34 -2.14
N ARG A 315 -22.86 -6.08 -2.29
CA ARG A 315 -22.29 -5.14 -3.27
C ARG A 315 -20.84 -4.76 -2.95
N VAL A 316 -20.53 -4.58 -1.67
CA VAL A 316 -19.15 -4.28 -1.23
C VAL A 316 -18.26 -5.50 -1.43
N ARG A 317 -18.75 -6.70 -1.08
CA ARG A 317 -18.04 -7.96 -1.35
C ARG A 317 -17.77 -8.17 -2.83
N THR A 318 -18.78 -7.92 -3.68
CA THR A 318 -18.67 -7.98 -5.14
C THR A 318 -17.64 -6.97 -5.65
N SER A 319 -17.71 -5.72 -5.19
CA SER A 319 -16.75 -4.67 -5.52
C SER A 319 -15.32 -5.08 -5.15
N ALA A 320 -15.11 -5.64 -3.96
CA ALA A 320 -13.78 -6.06 -3.50
C ALA A 320 -13.17 -7.15 -4.41
N LEU A 321 -13.97 -8.13 -4.86
CA LEU A 321 -13.52 -9.13 -5.83
C LEU A 321 -13.21 -8.54 -7.20
N SER A 322 -14.01 -7.58 -7.66
CA SER A 322 -13.76 -6.89 -8.93
C SER A 322 -12.49 -6.06 -8.89
N ILE A 323 -12.24 -5.34 -7.79
CA ILE A 323 -11.01 -4.56 -7.57
C ILE A 323 -9.81 -5.51 -7.50
N PHE A 324 -9.93 -6.65 -6.81
CA PHE A 324 -8.88 -7.66 -6.77
C PHE A 324 -8.58 -8.23 -8.17
N GLY A 325 -9.61 -8.50 -8.98
CA GLY A 325 -9.44 -8.94 -10.37
C GLY A 325 -8.65 -7.92 -11.20
N ALA A 326 -8.95 -6.63 -11.05
CA ALA A 326 -8.18 -5.58 -11.70
C ALA A 326 -6.73 -5.48 -11.17
N ALA A 327 -6.51 -5.74 -9.88
CA ALA A 327 -5.17 -5.79 -9.30
C ALA A 327 -4.33 -6.93 -9.90
N LEU A 328 -4.93 -8.11 -10.11
CA LEU A 328 -4.29 -9.24 -10.79
C LEU A 328 -3.86 -8.85 -12.22
N GLU A 329 -4.78 -8.26 -12.99
CA GLU A 329 -4.49 -7.83 -14.37
C GLU A 329 -3.44 -6.71 -14.42
N THR A 330 -3.35 -5.88 -13.37
CA THR A 330 -2.38 -4.77 -13.31
C THR A 330 -0.96 -5.27 -13.05
N ASN A 331 -0.75 -6.08 -12.00
CA ASN A 331 0.58 -6.61 -11.68
C ASN A 331 0.52 -7.88 -10.82
N ILE A 332 0.07 -8.99 -11.41
CA ILE A 332 0.05 -10.30 -10.73
C ILE A 332 1.39 -10.70 -10.07
N GLY A 333 2.51 -10.35 -10.69
CA GLY A 333 3.84 -10.65 -10.14
C GLY A 333 4.21 -9.79 -8.92
N GLY A 334 3.55 -8.66 -8.69
CA GLY A 334 3.75 -7.80 -7.52
C GLY A 334 2.93 -8.21 -6.29
N ILE A 335 1.89 -9.02 -6.48
CA ILE A 335 0.98 -9.52 -5.43
C ILE A 335 1.56 -10.77 -4.75
N GLY A 336 2.14 -11.68 -5.53
CA GLY A 336 2.72 -12.94 -5.04
C GLY A 336 1.76 -14.14 -5.07
N PRO A 337 2.30 -15.37 -4.99
CA PRO A 337 1.54 -16.61 -5.21
C PRO A 337 0.48 -16.90 -4.16
N THR A 338 0.74 -16.55 -2.89
CA THR A 338 -0.12 -16.91 -1.75
C THR A 338 -1.48 -16.25 -1.83
N LEU A 339 -1.50 -14.94 -2.05
CA LEU A 339 -2.73 -14.15 -2.19
C LEU A 339 -3.51 -14.52 -3.45
N VAL A 340 -2.82 -14.86 -4.54
CA VAL A 340 -3.46 -15.34 -5.77
C VAL A 340 -4.11 -16.70 -5.55
N SER A 341 -3.44 -17.64 -4.87
CA SER A 341 -4.05 -18.93 -4.51
C SER A 341 -5.27 -18.73 -3.61
N ALA A 342 -5.14 -17.90 -2.57
CA ALA A 342 -6.24 -17.59 -1.66
C ALA A 342 -7.45 -16.96 -2.39
N SER A 343 -7.22 -16.16 -3.44
CA SER A 343 -8.31 -15.58 -4.24
C SER A 343 -9.06 -16.63 -5.04
N VAL A 344 -8.36 -17.59 -5.65
CA VAL A 344 -8.96 -18.69 -6.39
C VAL A 344 -9.78 -19.58 -5.45
N ASP A 345 -9.22 -19.94 -4.29
CA ASP A 345 -9.91 -20.73 -3.28
C ASP A 345 -11.17 -20.02 -2.77
N LEU A 346 -11.09 -18.70 -2.53
CA LEU A 346 -12.24 -17.88 -2.16
C LEU A 346 -13.31 -17.89 -3.26
N CYS A 347 -12.93 -17.77 -4.54
CA CYS A 347 -13.86 -17.82 -5.65
C CYS A 347 -14.59 -19.17 -5.74
N VAL A 348 -13.87 -20.29 -5.62
CA VAL A 348 -14.45 -21.64 -5.59
C VAL A 348 -15.43 -21.79 -4.42
N ASN A 349 -15.06 -21.30 -3.22
CA ASN A 349 -15.91 -21.33 -2.04
C ASN A 349 -17.20 -20.51 -2.22
N ILE A 350 -17.11 -19.31 -2.80
CA ILE A 350 -18.27 -18.46 -3.12
C ILE A 350 -19.23 -19.18 -4.07
N LEU A 351 -18.71 -19.79 -5.14
CA LEU A 351 -19.51 -20.52 -6.11
C LEU A 351 -20.19 -21.75 -5.51
N ALA A 352 -19.52 -22.45 -4.60
CA ALA A 352 -20.08 -23.62 -3.94
C ALA A 352 -21.18 -23.26 -2.92
N MET A 353 -20.97 -22.19 -2.15
CA MET A 353 -21.73 -21.91 -0.92
C MET A 353 -22.82 -20.86 -1.06
N GLU A 354 -22.66 -19.87 -1.95
CA GLU A 354 -23.54 -18.69 -2.05
C GLU A 354 -24.55 -18.84 -3.20
N ARG A 355 -25.42 -19.84 -3.11
CA ARG A 355 -26.37 -20.24 -4.18
C ARG A 355 -27.66 -19.42 -4.27
N GLU A 356 -27.82 -18.39 -3.43
CA GLU A 356 -29.04 -17.58 -3.39
C GLU A 356 -29.11 -16.62 -4.58
N LEU A 357 -30.32 -16.19 -4.98
CA LEU A 357 -30.49 -15.25 -6.09
C LEU A 357 -29.87 -13.88 -5.79
N GLU A 358 -29.94 -13.44 -4.53
CA GLU A 358 -29.38 -12.16 -4.08
C GLU A 358 -27.85 -12.11 -4.19
N THR A 359 -27.18 -13.25 -4.08
CA THR A 359 -25.73 -13.38 -4.21
C THR A 359 -25.28 -13.65 -5.65
N ALA A 360 -26.18 -13.57 -6.64
CA ALA A 360 -25.83 -13.78 -8.05
C ALA A 360 -24.72 -12.83 -8.51
N ILE A 361 -24.78 -11.54 -8.13
CA ILE A 361 -23.73 -10.56 -8.45
C ILE A 361 -22.35 -10.95 -7.89
N LEU A 362 -22.31 -11.61 -6.73
CA LEU A 362 -21.09 -12.07 -6.10
C LEU A 362 -20.52 -13.30 -6.83
N ARG A 363 -21.38 -14.25 -7.23
CA ARG A 363 -20.97 -15.39 -8.05
C ARG A 363 -20.42 -14.96 -9.41
N ARG A 364 -21.06 -13.96 -10.06
CA ARG A 364 -20.53 -13.39 -11.32
C ARG A 364 -19.15 -12.78 -11.12
N ALA A 365 -18.95 -11.99 -10.06
CA ALA A 365 -17.64 -11.42 -9.75
C ALA A 365 -16.57 -12.48 -9.45
N ALA A 366 -16.92 -13.57 -8.76
CA ALA A 366 -16.00 -14.68 -8.53
C ALA A 366 -15.56 -15.35 -9.85
N ILE A 367 -16.50 -15.59 -10.78
CA ILE A 367 -16.20 -16.14 -12.11
C ILE A 367 -15.27 -15.18 -12.89
N LEU A 368 -15.58 -13.88 -12.88
CA LEU A 368 -14.76 -12.89 -13.56
C LEU A 368 -13.38 -12.71 -12.92
N ASN A 369 -13.25 -12.89 -11.61
CA ASN A 369 -11.95 -12.87 -10.93
C ASN A 369 -11.05 -14.03 -11.40
N VAL A 370 -11.61 -15.24 -11.56
CA VAL A 370 -10.91 -16.38 -12.18
C VAL A 370 -10.49 -16.05 -13.62
N LEU A 371 -11.35 -15.39 -14.39
CA LEU A 371 -10.98 -14.94 -15.74
C LEU A 371 -9.84 -13.92 -15.73
N SER A 372 -9.88 -12.94 -14.83
CA SER A 372 -8.82 -11.95 -14.65
C SER A 372 -7.49 -12.59 -14.28
N PHE A 373 -7.50 -13.62 -13.43
CA PHE A 373 -6.31 -14.42 -13.13
C PHE A 373 -5.74 -15.08 -14.39
N VAL A 374 -6.57 -15.74 -15.20
CA VAL A 374 -6.13 -16.39 -16.45
C VAL A 374 -5.56 -15.37 -17.44
N ARG A 375 -6.23 -14.21 -17.60
CA ARG A 375 -5.76 -13.11 -18.45
C ARG A 375 -4.41 -12.56 -17.97
N ALA A 376 -4.23 -12.41 -16.67
CA ALA A 376 -2.97 -11.95 -16.09
C ALA A 376 -1.82 -12.95 -16.33
N LEU A 377 -2.09 -14.27 -16.22
CA LEU A 377 -1.11 -15.31 -16.57
C LEU A 377 -0.75 -15.29 -18.07
N ASP A 378 -1.74 -15.13 -18.94
CA ASP A 378 -1.52 -15.03 -20.39
C ASP A 378 -0.69 -13.78 -20.75
N ALA A 379 -1.05 -12.62 -20.19
CA ALA A 379 -0.31 -11.38 -20.38
C ALA A 379 1.14 -11.48 -19.89
N ALA A 380 1.38 -12.13 -18.74
CA ALA A 380 2.72 -12.40 -18.24
C ALA A 380 3.51 -13.34 -19.18
N LYS A 381 2.85 -14.37 -19.74
CA LYS A 381 3.47 -15.27 -20.71
C LYS A 381 3.84 -14.56 -22.00
N VAL A 382 2.94 -13.76 -22.57
CA VAL A 382 3.15 -13.00 -23.81
C VAL A 382 4.27 -11.97 -23.65
N SER A 383 4.36 -11.31 -22.48
CA SER A 383 5.44 -10.39 -22.15
C SER A 383 6.77 -11.07 -21.78
N GLY A 384 6.80 -12.40 -21.70
CA GLY A 384 8.00 -13.18 -21.33
C GLY A 384 8.38 -13.08 -19.85
N ARG A 385 7.48 -12.58 -18.99
CA ARG A 385 7.69 -12.43 -17.55
C ARG A 385 7.53 -13.78 -16.84
N LYS A 386 8.58 -14.23 -16.16
CA LYS A 386 8.53 -15.44 -15.32
C LYS A 386 7.95 -15.08 -13.95
N LEU A 387 6.73 -15.52 -13.69
CA LEU A 387 6.05 -15.27 -12.40
C LEU A 387 6.52 -16.21 -11.28
N GLY A 388 7.09 -17.37 -11.62
CA GLY A 388 7.50 -18.38 -10.62
C GLY A 388 6.33 -19.20 -10.05
N PHE A 389 5.09 -18.85 -10.40
CA PHE A 389 3.87 -19.58 -10.07
C PHE A 389 2.88 -19.50 -11.24
N GLY A 390 1.86 -20.35 -11.23
CA GLY A 390 0.86 -20.39 -12.29
C GLY A 390 -0.22 -21.43 -12.01
N LEU A 391 -1.05 -21.66 -13.02
CA LEU A 391 -2.12 -22.64 -12.94
C LEU A 391 -1.57 -24.07 -13.07
N THR A 392 -1.66 -24.86 -12.00
CA THR A 392 -1.34 -26.29 -12.05
C THR A 392 -2.42 -27.07 -12.80
N SER A 393 -2.11 -28.27 -13.30
CA SER A 393 -3.11 -29.11 -13.98
C SER A 393 -4.28 -29.47 -13.06
N GLU A 394 -3.98 -29.79 -11.80
CA GLU A 394 -4.97 -30.15 -10.77
C GLU A 394 -5.88 -28.96 -10.41
N SER A 395 -5.31 -27.80 -10.07
CA SER A 395 -6.10 -26.59 -9.76
C SER A 395 -6.98 -26.16 -10.93
N ARG A 396 -6.48 -26.28 -12.17
CA ARG A 396 -7.28 -26.03 -13.37
C ARG A 396 -8.47 -26.97 -13.49
N GLU A 397 -8.24 -28.27 -13.32
CA GLU A 397 -9.32 -29.28 -13.42
C GLU A 397 -10.39 -29.05 -12.35
N ASP A 398 -9.99 -28.66 -11.15
CA ASP A 398 -10.91 -28.31 -10.06
C ASP A 398 -11.74 -27.07 -10.36
N ILE A 399 -11.12 -26.00 -10.88
CA ILE A 399 -11.81 -24.80 -11.32
C ILE A 399 -12.79 -25.14 -12.45
N LEU A 400 -12.36 -25.90 -13.45
CA LEU A 400 -13.18 -26.27 -14.60
C LEU A 400 -14.38 -27.12 -14.19
N ARG A 401 -14.19 -28.11 -13.32
CA ARG A 401 -15.26 -28.92 -12.74
C ARG A 401 -16.28 -28.06 -11.98
N THR A 402 -15.80 -27.09 -11.20
CA THR A 402 -16.66 -26.17 -10.44
C THR A 402 -17.47 -25.28 -11.38
N LEU A 403 -16.83 -24.68 -12.39
CA LEU A 403 -17.49 -23.83 -13.37
C LEU A 403 -18.52 -24.60 -14.20
N GLN A 404 -18.21 -25.83 -14.64
CA GLN A 404 -19.16 -26.68 -15.36
C GLN A 404 -20.40 -27.00 -14.53
N TYR A 405 -20.21 -27.30 -13.24
CA TYR A 405 -21.33 -27.50 -12.32
C TYR A 405 -22.19 -26.25 -12.19
N VAL A 406 -21.59 -25.07 -12.04
CA VAL A 406 -22.30 -23.79 -11.96
C VAL A 406 -23.05 -23.48 -13.26
N ALA A 407 -22.38 -23.63 -14.41
CA ALA A 407 -22.97 -23.42 -15.73
C ALA A 407 -24.24 -24.28 -15.96
N ALA A 408 -24.27 -25.50 -15.43
CA ALA A 408 -25.44 -26.37 -15.52
C ALA A 408 -26.53 -26.00 -14.48
N THR A 409 -26.13 -25.79 -13.22
CA THR A 409 -27.06 -25.85 -12.07
C THR A 409 -27.48 -24.51 -11.48
N ASP A 410 -26.84 -23.39 -11.84
CA ASP A 410 -27.15 -22.09 -11.21
C ASP A 410 -28.61 -21.64 -11.44
N GLY A 411 -29.13 -20.79 -10.54
CA GLY A 411 -30.46 -20.20 -10.68
C GLY A 411 -30.49 -18.97 -11.59
N ASP A 412 -29.34 -18.33 -11.83
CA ASP A 412 -29.21 -17.10 -12.60
C ASP A 412 -28.61 -17.35 -13.99
N GLY A 413 -29.30 -16.89 -15.04
CA GLY A 413 -28.89 -17.14 -16.43
C GLY A 413 -27.57 -16.46 -16.83
N LEU A 414 -27.28 -15.28 -16.27
CA LEU A 414 -26.04 -14.56 -16.56
C LEU A 414 -24.84 -15.20 -15.86
N VAL A 415 -25.01 -15.73 -14.64
CA VAL A 415 -23.98 -16.55 -13.98
C VAL A 415 -23.62 -17.76 -14.85
N LYS A 416 -24.62 -18.45 -15.42
CA LYS A 416 -24.37 -19.58 -16.34
C LYS A 416 -23.60 -19.16 -17.57
N GLN A 417 -24.00 -18.05 -18.20
CA GLN A 417 -23.32 -17.52 -19.37
C GLN A 417 -21.86 -17.20 -19.06
N HIS A 418 -21.59 -16.43 -18.00
CA HIS A 418 -20.21 -16.11 -17.61
C HIS A 418 -19.40 -17.37 -17.28
N ALA A 419 -19.99 -18.38 -16.63
CA ALA A 419 -19.31 -19.64 -16.37
C ALA A 419 -18.90 -20.34 -17.68
N ASN A 420 -19.78 -20.39 -18.68
CA ASN A 420 -19.45 -20.94 -20.01
C ASN A 420 -18.35 -20.14 -20.72
N ASP A 421 -18.44 -18.80 -20.71
CA ASP A 421 -17.45 -17.93 -21.35
C ASP A 421 -16.04 -18.14 -20.74
N VAL A 422 -15.96 -18.33 -19.42
CA VAL A 422 -14.70 -18.60 -18.71
C VAL A 422 -14.19 -20.01 -18.95
N ILE A 423 -15.06 -21.02 -19.04
CA ILE A 423 -14.66 -22.39 -19.44
C ILE A 423 -14.00 -22.37 -20.82
N GLU A 424 -14.64 -21.73 -21.80
CA GLU A 424 -14.08 -21.59 -23.15
C GLU A 424 -12.73 -20.87 -23.12
N SER A 425 -12.62 -19.80 -22.33
CA SER A 425 -11.37 -19.04 -22.16
C SER A 425 -10.24 -19.89 -21.55
N LEU A 426 -10.57 -20.74 -20.56
CA LEU A 426 -9.61 -21.66 -19.92
C LEU A 426 -9.12 -22.75 -20.88
N GLU A 427 -10.03 -23.32 -21.68
CA GLU A 427 -9.70 -24.31 -22.70
C GLU A 427 -8.83 -23.70 -23.81
N ASN A 428 -9.17 -22.49 -24.27
CA ASN A 428 -8.38 -21.74 -25.23
C ASN A 428 -6.97 -21.42 -24.71
N TRP A 429 -6.87 -20.97 -23.46
CA TRP A 429 -5.57 -20.72 -22.82
C TRP A 429 -4.75 -22.01 -22.70
N GLN A 430 -5.37 -23.14 -22.36
CA GLN A 430 -4.68 -24.44 -22.31
C GLN A 430 -4.10 -24.83 -23.68
N MET A 431 -4.90 -24.71 -24.74
CA MET A 431 -4.44 -25.01 -26.10
C MET A 431 -3.29 -24.08 -26.51
N ALA A 432 -3.42 -22.78 -26.25
CA ALA A 432 -2.36 -21.79 -26.48
C ALA A 432 -1.12 -22.08 -25.62
N SER A 433 -1.31 -22.65 -24.42
CA SER A 433 -0.19 -22.93 -23.53
C SER A 433 0.64 -24.14 -23.96
N MET A 434 0.03 -25.11 -24.64
CA MET A 434 0.69 -26.28 -25.21
C MET A 434 1.45 -25.99 -26.50
N LEU A 435 1.10 -24.91 -27.21
CA LEU A 435 1.85 -24.46 -28.37
C LEU A 435 3.20 -23.87 -27.91
N PRO A 436 4.33 -24.29 -28.51
CA PRO A 436 5.61 -23.64 -28.25
C PRO A 436 5.46 -22.16 -28.53
N THR A 437 5.79 -21.32 -27.54
CA THR A 437 5.96 -19.89 -27.79
C THR A 437 7.02 -19.81 -28.88
N GLN A 438 6.61 -19.45 -30.10
CA GLN A 438 7.57 -18.92 -31.05
C GLN A 438 8.05 -17.63 -30.40
N SER A 439 9.10 -17.75 -29.57
CA SER A 439 10.06 -16.69 -29.41
C SER A 439 10.25 -16.15 -30.81
N GLN A 440 9.92 -14.89 -31.07
CA GLN A 440 10.52 -14.24 -32.21
C GLN A 440 12.03 -14.20 -31.89
N PRO A 441 12.92 -14.98 -32.54
CA PRO A 441 13.97 -14.25 -33.21
C PRO A 441 13.24 -13.43 -34.28
N SER A 442 13.67 -12.19 -34.48
CA SER A 442 13.57 -11.46 -35.75
C SER A 442 12.90 -12.32 -36.83
N GLY A 443 11.61 -12.07 -37.10
CA GLY A 443 10.84 -12.92 -38.01
C GLY A 443 11.64 -13.20 -39.28
N PRO A 444 11.45 -14.35 -39.96
CA PRO A 444 12.14 -14.58 -41.21
C PRO A 444 11.73 -13.44 -42.12
N ALA A 445 12.65 -12.49 -42.34
CA ALA A 445 12.49 -11.49 -43.35
C ALA A 445 12.11 -12.26 -44.62
N LEU A 446 11.05 -11.83 -45.28
CA LEU A 446 10.55 -12.38 -46.55
C LEU A 446 11.63 -12.18 -47.64
N THR A 447 12.76 -12.88 -47.52
CA THR A 447 13.92 -12.75 -48.40
C THR A 447 13.88 -13.74 -49.55
N ASN A 448 12.99 -14.74 -49.48
CA ASN A 448 12.85 -15.79 -50.48
C ASN A 448 11.37 -16.10 -50.77
N LEU A 449 10.69 -15.19 -51.45
CA LEU A 449 9.49 -15.54 -52.22
C LEU A 449 9.96 -16.01 -53.60
N ALA A 450 9.75 -17.30 -53.90
CA ALA A 450 9.89 -17.96 -55.20
C ALA A 450 10.72 -17.19 -56.27
N GLY A 451 12.04 -17.14 -56.08
CA GLY A 451 12.98 -16.61 -57.09
C GLY A 451 13.27 -15.10 -57.05
N LEU A 452 12.83 -14.36 -56.03
CA LEU A 452 13.14 -12.94 -55.87
C LEU A 452 13.89 -12.66 -54.54
N HIS A 453 15.18 -12.34 -54.63
CA HIS A 453 15.99 -11.90 -53.50
C HIS A 453 15.87 -10.38 -53.33
N VAL A 454 15.29 -9.94 -52.22
CA VAL A 454 15.18 -8.50 -51.88
C VAL A 454 16.03 -8.24 -50.65
N ASN A 455 17.04 -7.38 -50.77
CA ASN A 455 17.85 -6.93 -49.63
C ASN A 455 17.09 -5.85 -48.82
N PRO A 456 17.24 -5.81 -47.48
CA PRO A 456 16.50 -4.90 -46.59
C PRO A 456 16.82 -3.41 -46.79
N SER A 457 17.80 -3.07 -47.63
CA SER A 457 18.13 -1.69 -48.00
C SER A 457 17.33 -1.18 -49.22
N GLY A 458 16.38 -1.95 -49.75
CA GLY A 458 15.50 -1.54 -50.85
C GLY A 458 16.14 -1.52 -52.26
N THR A 459 17.39 -1.96 -52.38
CA THR A 459 18.09 -2.06 -53.67
C THR A 459 17.82 -3.42 -54.33
N LEU A 460 17.24 -3.39 -55.54
CA LEU A 460 17.07 -4.58 -56.37
C LEU A 460 18.44 -5.09 -56.84
N VAL A 461 18.78 -6.32 -56.46
CA VAL A 461 20.00 -7.03 -56.85
C VAL A 461 19.68 -8.12 -57.86
N ASP A 462 20.62 -8.42 -58.76
CA ASP A 462 20.50 -9.58 -59.65
C ASP A 462 20.75 -10.92 -58.91
N ALA A 463 20.59 -12.05 -59.61
CA ALA A 463 20.79 -13.39 -59.03
C ALA A 463 22.21 -13.65 -58.50
N SER A 464 23.17 -12.75 -58.78
CA SER A 464 24.55 -12.80 -58.27
C SER A 464 24.82 -11.79 -57.14
N GLY A 465 23.80 -11.07 -56.68
CA GLY A 465 23.89 -10.10 -55.59
C GLY A 465 24.42 -8.72 -55.99
N ARG A 466 24.48 -8.39 -57.30
CA ARG A 466 24.97 -7.08 -57.76
C ARG A 466 23.82 -6.09 -57.95
N PRO A 467 23.96 -4.83 -57.51
CA PRO A 467 22.89 -3.85 -57.59
C PRO A 467 22.58 -3.51 -59.05
N ARG A 468 21.30 -3.57 -59.43
CA ARG A 468 20.86 -3.20 -60.79
C ARG A 468 20.85 -1.67 -60.96
N PRO A 469 21.28 -1.13 -62.12
CA PRO A 469 21.19 0.31 -62.38
C PRO A 469 19.72 0.76 -62.42
N ARG A 470 19.44 1.87 -61.75
CA ARG A 470 18.09 2.46 -61.60
C ARG A 470 17.80 3.35 -62.81
N ILE A 471 16.71 3.10 -63.52
CA ILE A 471 16.22 3.97 -64.60
C ILE A 471 15.19 4.91 -63.96
N GLU A 472 15.48 6.22 -63.96
CA GLU A 472 14.53 7.27 -63.58
C GLU A 472 13.93 7.84 -64.87
N GLU A 473 12.61 7.77 -65.00
CA GLU A 473 11.86 8.49 -66.02
C GLU A 473 11.68 9.94 -65.55
N VAL A 474 12.05 10.90 -66.39
CA VAL A 474 11.90 12.33 -66.14
C VAL A 474 10.59 12.78 -66.79
N GLU A 475 9.64 13.24 -65.98
CA GLU A 475 8.50 14.08 -66.42
C GLU A 475 8.53 15.44 -65.73
#